data_AF-A0A445AFV1-F1
#
_entry.id   AF-A0A445AFV1-F1
#
_cell.length_a   1.000
_cell.length_b   1.000
_cell.length_c   1.000
_cell.angle_alpha   90.00
_cell.angle_beta   90.00
_cell.angle_gamma   90.00
#
_symmetry.space_group_name_H-M   'P 1'
#
loop_
_entity.id
_entity.type
_entity.pdbx_description
1 polymer ?
#
loop_
_entity_poly.entity_id
_entity_poly.type
_entity_poly.pdbx_seq_one_letter_code
_entity_poly.pdbx_strand_id
1 'polypeptide(L)'
;MEGSESEAIFESLNLNPQLFVNEVRNTVDDVVDEAFDFFHQEASTKLNSEGYIQKSEDLKKVDCVRQRTQSVLDRSLAMWEKYCLLHCFAVPQGFCMPNTDKSNENGLHPDAPFDPDIDAQLNSLRTRLTEVGKEFEVLNHEIQILEKQSTVNAHYVNNAVQLYEQNHVLFQEIVTTAAELGIKIRKLSTTTIEESEQMKTKVVYSLELDLSSIKSGKDLSNMNLNDLKKFARIMKST
;
A
#
# COMPACT_ATOMS: atom_id res chain seq x y z
N MET A 1 -26.14 -45.54 -16.66
CA MET A 1 -25.59 -45.82 -15.33
C MET A 1 -26.72 -45.45 -14.38
N GLU A 2 -27.46 -46.45 -13.89
CA GLU A 2 -28.65 -46.20 -13.06
C GLU A 2 -28.17 -45.64 -11.72
N GLY A 3 -28.62 -44.43 -11.40
CA GLY A 3 -28.41 -43.81 -10.10
C GLY A 3 -29.05 -44.68 -9.02
N SER A 4 -28.44 -44.72 -7.84
CA SER A 4 -28.95 -45.49 -6.71
C SER A 4 -30.34 -45.00 -6.27
N GLU A 5 -31.17 -45.86 -5.66
CA GLU A 5 -32.49 -45.45 -5.11
C GLU A 5 -32.37 -44.26 -4.15
N SER A 6 -31.25 -44.15 -3.43
CA SER A 6 -30.91 -42.98 -2.61
C SER A 6 -30.78 -41.69 -3.41
N GLU A 7 -30.15 -41.74 -4.58
CA GLU A 7 -29.88 -40.57 -5.42
C GLU A 7 -31.18 -39.95 -5.93
N ALA A 8 -32.13 -40.77 -6.37
CA ALA A 8 -33.45 -40.31 -6.79
C ALA A 8 -34.23 -39.62 -5.65
N ILE A 9 -34.08 -40.10 -4.41
CA ILE A 9 -34.72 -39.49 -3.24
C ILE A 9 -34.11 -38.12 -2.95
N PHE A 10 -32.78 -37.99 -2.96
CA PHE A 10 -32.14 -36.69 -2.73
C PHE A 10 -32.41 -35.69 -3.86
N GLU A 11 -32.44 -36.15 -5.12
CA GLU A 11 -32.86 -35.33 -6.25
C GLU A 11 -34.29 -34.80 -6.09
N SER A 12 -35.22 -35.63 -5.60
CA SER A 12 -36.61 -35.19 -5.33
C SER A 12 -36.70 -34.09 -4.25
N LEU A 13 -35.72 -34.06 -3.33
CA LEU A 13 -35.57 -33.04 -2.30
C LEU A 13 -34.74 -31.84 -2.78
N ASN A 14 -34.33 -31.84 -4.05
CA ASN A 14 -33.43 -30.85 -4.63
C ASN A 14 -32.09 -30.73 -3.85
N LEU A 15 -31.64 -31.85 -3.30
CA LEU A 15 -30.40 -31.98 -2.55
C LEU A 15 -29.40 -32.79 -3.36
N ASN A 16 -28.18 -32.27 -3.45
CA ASN A 16 -27.05 -33.01 -4.00
C ASN A 16 -26.03 -33.24 -2.88
N PRO A 17 -25.93 -34.48 -2.34
CA PRO A 17 -24.99 -34.83 -1.30
C PRO A 17 -23.54 -34.48 -1.61
N GLN A 18 -23.09 -34.67 -2.86
CA GLN A 18 -21.73 -34.37 -3.25
C GLN A 18 -21.47 -32.86 -3.27
N LEU A 19 -22.41 -32.06 -3.78
CA LEU A 19 -22.28 -30.60 -3.75
C LEU A 19 -22.22 -30.08 -2.32
N PHE A 20 -23.06 -30.61 -1.42
CA PHE A 20 -23.02 -30.24 0.00
C PHE A 20 -21.65 -30.55 0.64
N VAL A 21 -21.14 -31.77 0.42
CA VAL A 21 -19.84 -32.19 0.98
C VAL A 21 -18.70 -31.32 0.43
N ASN A 22 -18.73 -31.01 -0.87
CA ASN A 22 -17.75 -30.13 -1.49
C ASN A 22 -17.80 -28.71 -0.91
N GLU A 23 -19.00 -28.16 -0.70
CA GLU A 23 -19.18 -26.82 -0.14
C GLU A 23 -18.60 -26.71 1.28
N VAL A 24 -18.86 -27.71 2.13
CA VAL A 24 -18.31 -27.77 3.49
C VAL A 24 -16.79 -27.84 3.44
N ARG A 25 -16.22 -28.65 2.54
CA ARG A 25 -14.77 -28.79 2.39
C ARG A 25 -14.13 -27.48 1.92
N ASN A 26 -14.69 -26.83 0.90
CA ASN A 26 -14.21 -25.54 0.42
C ASN A 26 -14.26 -24.48 1.54
N THR A 27 -15.36 -24.43 2.30
CA THR A 27 -15.50 -23.51 3.43
C THR A 27 -14.40 -23.73 4.48
N VAL A 28 -14.09 -25.00 4.78
CA VAL A 28 -13.03 -25.33 5.73
C VAL A 28 -11.65 -24.93 5.21
N ASP A 29 -11.38 -25.16 3.92
CA ASP A 29 -10.13 -24.76 3.27
C ASP A 29 -9.96 -23.23 3.30
N ASP A 30 -11.02 -22.48 2.94
CA ASP A 30 -11.03 -21.01 2.96
C ASP A 30 -10.72 -20.45 4.36
N VAL A 31 -11.37 -20.99 5.40
CA VAL A 31 -11.14 -20.57 6.80
C VAL A 31 -9.71 -20.85 7.24
N VAL A 32 -9.16 -22.01 6.86
CA VAL A 32 -7.78 -22.37 7.21
C VAL A 32 -6.79 -21.47 6.51
N ASP A 33 -6.99 -21.20 5.22
CA ASP A 33 -6.12 -20.32 4.46
C ASP A 33 -6.13 -18.89 4.99
N GLU A 34 -7.31 -18.32 5.26
CA GLU A 34 -7.44 -16.99 5.86
C GLU A 34 -6.78 -16.91 7.25
N ALA A 35 -6.98 -17.93 8.10
CA ALA A 35 -6.36 -17.97 9.42
C ALA A 35 -4.83 -17.99 9.34
N PHE A 36 -4.26 -18.78 8.45
CA PHE A 36 -2.80 -18.83 8.30
C PHE A 36 -2.23 -17.61 7.58
N ASP A 37 -2.99 -16.94 6.71
CA ASP A 37 -2.60 -15.65 6.13
C ASP A 37 -2.50 -14.59 7.23
N PHE A 38 -3.48 -14.55 8.13
CA PHE A 38 -3.44 -13.71 9.32
C PHE A 38 -2.21 -14.01 10.20
N PHE A 39 -1.95 -15.28 10.52
CA PHE A 39 -0.79 -15.65 11.33
C PHE A 39 0.54 -15.32 10.65
N HIS A 40 0.64 -15.48 9.34
CA HIS A 40 1.84 -15.13 8.58
C HIS A 40 2.08 -13.61 8.63
N GLN A 41 1.03 -12.81 8.47
CA GLN A 41 1.10 -11.35 8.58
C GLN A 41 1.49 -10.92 10.00
N GLU A 42 0.86 -11.49 11.02
CA GLU A 42 1.11 -11.18 12.43
C GLU A 42 2.52 -11.60 12.87
N ALA A 43 3.01 -12.74 12.39
CA ALA A 43 4.39 -13.15 12.62
C ALA A 43 5.37 -12.19 11.95
N SER A 44 5.06 -11.72 10.74
CA SER A 44 5.91 -10.75 10.03
C SER A 44 5.99 -9.40 10.76
N THR A 45 4.93 -8.96 11.44
CA THR A 45 4.95 -7.70 12.21
C THR A 45 5.65 -7.85 13.57
N LYS A 46 5.49 -8.99 14.25
CA LYS A 46 6.00 -9.22 15.62
C LYS A 46 7.42 -9.77 15.70
N LEU A 47 7.93 -10.41 14.64
CA LEU A 47 9.30 -10.92 14.61
C LEU A 47 10.29 -9.75 14.52
N ASN A 48 10.82 -9.34 15.67
CA ASN A 48 11.99 -8.47 15.82
C ASN A 48 13.28 -9.25 15.53
N SER A 49 13.40 -9.79 14.33
CA SER A 49 14.59 -10.53 13.91
C SER A 49 15.66 -9.56 13.41
N GLU A 50 16.85 -9.64 14.00
CA GLU A 50 18.06 -8.89 13.64
C GLU A 50 18.59 -9.36 12.26
N GLY A 51 17.86 -9.02 11.18
CA GLY A 51 18.23 -9.33 9.80
C GLY A 51 17.13 -10.02 8.96
N TYR A 52 17.08 -9.66 7.67
CA TYR A 52 16.08 -10.13 6.69
C TYR A 52 16.07 -11.65 6.48
N ILE A 53 17.24 -12.29 6.51
CA ILE A 53 17.40 -13.74 6.29
C ILE A 53 16.77 -14.52 7.46
N GLN A 54 17.05 -14.10 8.69
CA GLN A 54 16.50 -14.75 9.90
C GLN A 54 14.98 -14.61 9.95
N LYS A 55 14.44 -13.42 9.61
CA LYS A 55 13.00 -13.19 9.50
C LYS A 55 12.34 -14.16 8.52
N SER A 56 12.94 -14.34 7.35
CA SER A 56 12.44 -15.23 6.32
C SER A 56 12.45 -16.70 6.77
N GLU A 57 13.52 -17.15 7.44
CA GLU A 57 13.58 -18.50 7.99
C GLU A 57 12.55 -18.76 9.09
N ASP A 58 12.29 -17.76 9.94
CA ASP A 58 11.28 -17.88 10.99
C ASP A 58 9.86 -17.88 10.41
N LEU A 59 9.59 -17.09 9.37
CA LEU A 59 8.31 -17.12 8.66
C LEU A 59 8.06 -18.46 7.95
N LYS A 60 9.09 -19.11 7.39
CA LYS A 60 8.95 -20.45 6.80
C LYS A 60 8.43 -21.49 7.78
N LYS A 61 8.67 -21.32 9.09
CA LYS A 61 8.12 -22.22 10.11
C LYS A 61 6.60 -22.14 10.18
N VAL A 62 6.01 -20.97 9.97
CA VAL A 62 4.55 -20.79 9.87
C VAL A 62 4.02 -21.57 8.67
N ASP A 63 4.70 -21.48 7.53
CA ASP A 63 4.31 -22.22 6.32
C ASP A 63 4.43 -23.74 6.52
N CYS A 64 5.45 -24.22 7.25
CA CYS A 64 5.55 -25.64 7.61
C CYS A 64 4.38 -26.10 8.49
N VAL A 65 3.91 -25.26 9.43
CA VAL A 65 2.74 -25.57 10.26
C VAL A 65 1.47 -25.56 9.43
N ARG A 66 1.31 -24.61 8.50
CA ARG A 66 0.20 -24.58 7.53
C ARG A 66 0.12 -25.88 6.76
N GLN A 67 1.21 -26.28 6.09
CA GLN A 67 1.26 -27.51 5.28
C GLN A 67 0.93 -28.76 6.10
N ARG A 68 1.44 -28.85 7.33
CA ARG A 68 1.15 -29.99 8.22
C ARG A 68 -0.32 -30.02 8.63
N THR A 69 -0.90 -28.86 8.91
CA THR A 69 -2.30 -28.72 9.30
C THR A 69 -3.21 -29.09 8.13
N GLN A 70 -2.97 -28.53 6.95
CA GLN A 70 -3.68 -28.87 5.71
C GLN A 70 -3.62 -30.37 5.42
N SER A 71 -2.43 -30.99 5.47
CA SER A 71 -2.30 -32.44 5.23
C SER A 71 -3.12 -33.31 6.20
N VAL A 72 -3.17 -32.94 7.48
CA VAL A 72 -3.99 -33.66 8.48
C VAL A 72 -5.48 -33.44 8.21
N LEU A 73 -5.85 -32.22 7.85
CA LEU A 73 -7.22 -31.84 7.57
C LEU A 73 -7.74 -32.53 6.30
N ASP A 74 -6.98 -32.50 5.21
CA ASP A 74 -7.28 -33.20 3.96
C ASP A 74 -7.58 -34.67 4.19
N ARG A 75 -6.71 -35.34 4.96
CA ARG A 75 -6.90 -36.75 5.29
C ARG A 75 -8.18 -36.97 6.09
N SER A 76 -8.45 -36.10 7.05
CA SER A 76 -9.63 -36.20 7.93
C SER A 76 -10.93 -35.92 7.15
N LEU A 77 -10.93 -34.89 6.31
CA LEU A 77 -12.05 -34.52 5.45
C LEU A 77 -12.31 -35.57 4.38
N ALA A 78 -11.29 -36.21 3.81
CA ALA A 78 -11.48 -37.32 2.88
C ALA A 78 -12.17 -38.53 3.55
N MET A 79 -11.81 -38.85 4.80
CA MET A 79 -12.48 -39.89 5.56
C MET A 79 -13.92 -39.49 5.92
N TRP A 80 -14.12 -38.23 6.30
CA TRP A 80 -15.43 -37.68 6.61
C TRP A 80 -16.36 -37.64 5.39
N GLU A 81 -15.87 -37.23 4.22
CA GLU A 81 -16.59 -37.25 2.94
C GLU A 81 -17.08 -38.67 2.65
N LYS A 82 -16.16 -39.65 2.70
CA LYS A 82 -16.50 -41.04 2.48
C LYS A 82 -17.56 -41.52 3.48
N TYR A 83 -17.42 -41.17 4.76
CA TYR A 83 -18.41 -41.51 5.78
C TYR A 83 -19.77 -40.88 5.49
N CYS A 84 -19.81 -39.61 5.10
CA CYS A 84 -21.05 -38.91 4.78
C CYS A 84 -21.78 -39.56 3.61
N LEU A 85 -21.07 -39.84 2.52
CA LEU A 85 -21.67 -40.45 1.34
C LEU A 85 -22.11 -41.90 1.59
N LEU A 86 -21.38 -42.67 2.41
CA LEU A 86 -21.76 -44.05 2.72
C LEU A 86 -22.86 -44.18 3.78
N HIS A 87 -22.99 -43.23 4.71
CA HIS A 87 -23.82 -43.43 5.91
C HIS A 87 -24.79 -42.29 6.20
N CYS A 88 -24.43 -41.03 5.95
CA CYS A 88 -25.33 -39.90 6.19
C CYS A 88 -26.30 -39.70 5.03
N PHE A 89 -25.82 -39.87 3.81
CA PHE A 89 -26.59 -39.75 2.57
C PHE A 89 -26.88 -41.13 1.95
N ALA A 90 -26.99 -42.16 2.78
CA ALA A 90 -27.43 -43.48 2.36
C ALA A 90 -28.87 -43.71 2.83
N VAL A 91 -29.73 -44.07 1.88
CA VAL A 91 -31.11 -44.44 2.19
C VAL A 91 -31.14 -45.92 2.61
N PRO A 92 -31.73 -46.26 3.77
CA PRO A 92 -31.86 -47.65 4.20
C PRO A 92 -32.60 -48.49 3.16
N GLN A 93 -32.14 -49.72 2.95
CA GLN A 93 -32.74 -50.61 1.98
C GLN A 93 -34.23 -50.87 2.30
N GLY A 94 -35.10 -50.65 1.31
CA GLY A 94 -36.55 -50.76 1.47
C GLY A 94 -37.24 -49.48 1.94
N PHE A 95 -36.51 -48.39 2.15
CA PHE A 95 -37.11 -47.07 2.30
C PHE A 95 -37.48 -46.54 0.91
N CYS A 96 -38.78 -46.48 0.63
CA CYS A 96 -39.31 -45.68 -0.44
C CYS A 96 -39.81 -44.36 0.13
N MET A 97 -39.51 -43.26 -0.54
CA MET A 97 -40.28 -42.03 -0.37
C MET A 97 -41.77 -42.38 -0.50
N PRO A 98 -42.66 -41.91 0.40
CA PRO A 98 -44.08 -42.03 0.20
C PRO A 98 -44.40 -41.39 -1.15
N ASN A 99 -44.64 -42.27 -2.13
CA ASN A 99 -44.98 -42.00 -3.51
C ASN A 99 -45.28 -40.52 -3.81
N THR A 100 -44.30 -39.82 -4.38
CA THR A 100 -44.57 -38.75 -5.34
C THR A 100 -45.01 -39.31 -6.70
N ASP A 101 -45.31 -40.62 -6.78
CA ASP A 101 -46.21 -41.10 -7.80
C ASP A 101 -47.54 -40.35 -7.62
N LYS A 102 -47.78 -39.44 -8.56
CA LYS A 102 -49.11 -38.98 -8.92
C LYS A 102 -49.91 -40.17 -9.44
N SER A 103 -50.22 -41.10 -8.57
CA SER A 103 -51.20 -42.16 -8.79
C SER A 103 -51.73 -42.55 -7.42
N ASN A 104 -52.76 -41.81 -7.00
CA ASN A 104 -53.81 -42.27 -6.11
C ASN A 104 -53.55 -42.33 -4.59
N GLU A 105 -52.96 -41.31 -3.95
CA GLU A 105 -53.35 -40.99 -2.55
C GLU A 105 -52.93 -39.61 -1.99
N ASN A 106 -52.70 -38.59 -2.82
CA ASN A 106 -52.72 -37.22 -2.28
C ASN A 106 -54.17 -36.75 -2.23
N GLY A 107 -54.62 -36.31 -1.06
CA GLY A 107 -55.89 -35.63 -0.81
C GLY A 107 -56.04 -34.27 -1.51
N LEU A 108 -55.47 -34.12 -2.71
CA LEU A 108 -55.74 -33.03 -3.64
C LEU A 108 -56.51 -33.63 -4.81
N HIS A 109 -57.79 -33.28 -4.89
CA HIS A 109 -58.66 -33.61 -6.01
C HIS A 109 -57.95 -33.27 -7.32
N PRO A 110 -57.98 -34.14 -8.35
CA PRO A 110 -57.49 -33.80 -9.70
C PRO A 110 -58.15 -32.55 -10.31
N ASP A 111 -59.23 -32.07 -9.68
CA ASP A 111 -59.98 -30.85 -10.02
C ASP A 111 -59.67 -29.66 -9.10
N ALA A 112 -58.54 -29.66 -8.37
CA ALA A 112 -58.12 -28.48 -7.62
C ALA A 112 -58.02 -27.30 -8.62
N PRO A 113 -58.83 -26.23 -8.44
CA PRO A 113 -58.90 -25.16 -9.41
C PRO A 113 -57.50 -24.57 -9.56
N PHE A 114 -57.05 -24.45 -10.81
CA PHE A 114 -55.87 -23.69 -11.18
C PHE A 114 -55.86 -22.39 -10.37
N ASP A 115 -54.83 -22.18 -9.55
CA ASP A 115 -54.70 -20.99 -8.73
C ASP A 115 -53.95 -19.92 -9.56
N PRO A 116 -54.68 -18.97 -10.18
CA PRO A 116 -54.06 -17.94 -11.01
C PRO A 116 -53.14 -17.02 -10.21
N ASP A 117 -53.26 -16.96 -8.88
CA ASP A 117 -52.41 -16.12 -8.03
C ASP A 117 -50.99 -16.68 -7.94
N ILE A 118 -50.84 -18.00 -7.78
CA ILE A 118 -49.53 -18.67 -7.76
C ILE A 118 -48.81 -18.48 -9.11
N ASP A 119 -49.54 -18.61 -10.21
CA ASP A 119 -48.97 -18.43 -11.55
C ASP A 119 -48.59 -16.96 -11.80
N ALA A 120 -49.38 -16.01 -11.30
CA ALA A 120 -49.04 -14.59 -11.32
C ALA A 120 -47.79 -14.27 -10.47
N GLN A 121 -47.66 -14.86 -9.28
CA GLN A 121 -46.46 -14.73 -8.43
C GLN A 121 -45.23 -15.33 -9.10
N LEU A 122 -45.34 -16.50 -9.73
CA LEU A 122 -44.24 -17.12 -10.46
C LEU A 122 -43.79 -16.27 -11.65
N ASN A 123 -44.72 -15.69 -12.40
CA ASN A 123 -44.42 -14.78 -13.49
C ASN A 123 -43.79 -13.47 -12.98
N SER A 124 -44.24 -12.96 -11.83
CA SER A 124 -43.62 -11.82 -11.15
C SER A 124 -42.16 -12.12 -10.78
N LEU A 125 -41.88 -13.28 -10.19
CA LEU A 125 -40.52 -13.71 -9.82
C LEU A 125 -39.63 -13.89 -11.06
N ARG A 126 -40.13 -14.51 -12.14
CA ARG A 126 -39.39 -14.62 -13.41
C ARG A 126 -39.06 -13.27 -14.01
N THR A 127 -40.02 -12.34 -13.97
CA THR A 127 -39.82 -10.97 -14.46
C THR A 127 -38.73 -10.28 -13.65
N ARG A 128 -38.81 -10.33 -12.31
CA ARG A 128 -37.82 -9.75 -11.41
C ARG A 128 -36.44 -10.39 -11.56
N LEU A 129 -36.35 -11.70 -11.75
CA LEU A 129 -35.08 -12.39 -12.01
C LEU A 129 -34.44 -11.91 -13.32
N THR A 130 -35.25 -11.69 -14.36
CA THR A 130 -34.78 -11.17 -15.65
C THR A 130 -34.30 -9.72 -15.53
N GLU A 131 -34.99 -8.91 -14.72
CA GLU A 131 -34.61 -7.52 -14.42
C GLU A 131 -33.29 -7.46 -13.65
N VAL A 132 -33.17 -8.21 -12.55
CA VAL A 132 -31.93 -8.31 -11.76
C VAL A 132 -30.77 -8.86 -12.62
N GLY A 133 -31.04 -9.80 -13.53
CA GLY A 133 -30.03 -10.30 -14.48
C GLY A 133 -29.47 -9.20 -15.38
N LYS A 134 -30.32 -8.31 -15.90
CA LYS A 134 -29.88 -7.16 -16.71
C LYS A 134 -29.11 -6.14 -15.89
N GLU A 135 -29.59 -5.84 -14.68
CA GLU A 135 -28.88 -4.94 -13.76
C GLU A 135 -27.49 -5.48 -13.40
N PHE A 136 -27.38 -6.80 -13.17
CA PHE A 136 -26.12 -7.48 -12.94
C PHE A 136 -25.17 -7.36 -14.14
N GLU A 137 -25.66 -7.54 -15.37
CA GLU A 137 -24.84 -7.38 -16.58
C GLU A 137 -24.29 -5.94 -16.72
N VAL A 138 -25.13 -4.94 -16.45
CA VAL A 138 -24.73 -3.52 -16.47
C VAL A 138 -23.68 -3.25 -15.39
N LEU A 139 -23.92 -3.69 -14.16
CA LEU A 139 -22.99 -3.50 -13.04
C LEU A 139 -21.64 -4.19 -13.30
N ASN A 140 -21.67 -5.41 -13.81
CA ASN A 140 -20.44 -6.14 -14.17
C ASN A 140 -19.66 -5.41 -15.27
N HIS A 141 -20.36 -4.82 -16.24
CA HIS A 141 -19.70 -3.99 -17.25
C HIS A 141 -19.07 -2.73 -16.66
N GLU A 142 -19.75 -2.06 -15.72
CA GLU A 142 -19.21 -0.90 -15.00
C GLU A 142 -17.96 -1.26 -14.19
N ILE A 143 -17.98 -2.38 -13.47
CA ILE A 143 -16.82 -2.90 -12.73
C ILE A 143 -15.62 -3.06 -13.67
N GLN A 144 -15.79 -3.69 -14.83
CA GLN A 144 -14.70 -3.89 -15.78
C GLN A 144 -14.13 -2.57 -16.33
N ILE A 145 -14.97 -1.54 -16.53
CA ILE A 145 -14.52 -0.22 -16.95
C ILE A 145 -13.69 0.43 -15.83
N LEU A 146 -14.19 0.37 -14.59
CA LEU A 146 -13.52 0.93 -13.43
C LEU A 146 -12.18 0.23 -13.13
N GLU A 147 -12.09 -1.09 -13.28
CA GLU A 147 -10.84 -1.84 -13.13
C GLU A 147 -9.78 -1.42 -14.16
N LYS A 148 -10.19 -1.27 -15.42
CA LYS A 148 -9.29 -0.77 -16.48
C LYS A 148 -8.82 0.65 -16.17
N GLN A 149 -9.73 1.52 -15.75
CA GLN A 149 -9.39 2.89 -15.38
C GLN A 149 -8.48 2.95 -14.16
N SER A 150 -8.74 2.13 -13.14
CA SER A 150 -7.90 1.98 -11.95
C SER A 150 -6.47 1.57 -12.32
N THR A 151 -6.33 0.58 -13.21
CA THR A 151 -5.03 0.11 -13.70
C THR A 151 -4.24 1.22 -14.40
N VAL A 152 -4.91 1.98 -15.27
CA VAL A 152 -4.30 3.12 -15.97
C VAL A 152 -3.91 4.23 -14.99
N ASN A 153 -4.78 4.55 -14.02
CA ASN A 153 -4.49 5.54 -12.98
C ASN A 153 -3.30 5.13 -12.11
N ALA A 154 -3.25 3.86 -11.69
CA ALA A 154 -2.13 3.32 -10.93
C ALA A 154 -0.80 3.47 -11.70
N HIS A 155 -0.81 3.22 -13.01
CA HIS A 155 0.36 3.44 -13.85
C HIS A 155 0.78 4.92 -13.90
N TYR A 156 -0.16 5.86 -14.05
CA TYR A 156 0.16 7.30 -14.01
C TYR A 156 0.71 7.75 -12.66
N VAL A 157 0.11 7.30 -11.56
CA VAL A 157 0.58 7.61 -10.19
C VAL A 157 1.98 7.06 -9.98
N ASN A 158 2.24 5.81 -10.38
CA ASN A 158 3.55 5.20 -10.23
C ASN A 158 4.63 5.96 -11.03
N ASN A 159 4.31 6.37 -12.27
CA ASN A 159 5.22 7.19 -13.09
C ASN A 159 5.50 8.56 -12.46
N ALA A 160 4.47 9.21 -11.88
CA ALA A 160 4.64 10.48 -11.19
C ALA A 160 5.52 10.35 -9.94
N VAL A 161 5.35 9.28 -9.16
CA VAL A 161 6.18 8.96 -7.99
C VAL A 161 7.64 8.75 -8.42
N GLN A 162 7.87 7.96 -9.47
CA GLN A 162 9.22 7.70 -9.97
C GLN A 162 9.91 8.99 -10.45
N LEU A 163 9.19 9.86 -11.17
CA LEU A 163 9.69 11.17 -11.59
C LEU A 163 10.00 12.07 -10.39
N TYR A 164 9.15 12.08 -9.37
CA TYR A 164 9.41 12.83 -8.15
C TYR A 164 10.67 12.34 -7.45
N GLU A 165 10.83 11.03 -7.29
CA GLU A 165 11.97 10.43 -6.59
C GLU A 165 13.29 10.70 -7.32
N GLN A 166 13.30 10.62 -8.67
CA GLN A 166 14.46 11.00 -9.48
C GLN A 166 14.85 12.47 -9.32
N ASN A 167 13.85 13.36 -9.32
CA ASN A 167 14.11 14.79 -9.23
C ASN A 167 14.41 15.25 -7.79
N HIS A 168 13.86 14.57 -6.78
CA HIS A 168 14.04 14.91 -5.37
C HIS A 168 15.53 14.88 -4.98
N VAL A 169 16.27 13.86 -5.43
CA VAL A 169 17.72 13.76 -5.18
C VAL A 169 18.46 14.96 -5.76
N LEU A 170 18.17 15.33 -7.01
CA LEU A 170 18.79 16.48 -7.67
C LEU A 170 18.44 17.80 -6.96
N PHE A 171 17.16 17.98 -6.58
CA PHE A 171 16.74 19.17 -5.83
C PHE A 171 17.44 19.26 -4.48
N GLN A 172 17.58 18.14 -3.77
CA GLN A 172 18.29 18.09 -2.49
C GLN A 172 19.76 18.49 -2.63
N GLU A 173 20.47 18.01 -3.65
CA GLU A 173 21.85 18.41 -3.95
C GLU A 173 21.99 19.89 -4.31
N ILE A 174 21.03 20.45 -5.06
CA ILE A 174 21.01 21.88 -5.38
C ILE A 174 20.82 22.69 -4.09
N VAL A 175 19.88 22.28 -3.22
CA VAL A 175 19.62 22.97 -1.95
C VAL A 175 20.86 22.94 -1.05
N THR A 176 21.54 21.80 -0.92
CA THR A 176 22.76 21.70 -0.11
C THR A 176 23.89 22.55 -0.68
N THR A 177 24.11 22.49 -2.01
CA THR A 177 25.16 23.26 -2.68
C THR A 177 24.92 24.76 -2.57
N ALA A 178 23.67 25.21 -2.72
CA ALA A 178 23.30 26.62 -2.56
C ALA A 178 23.50 27.10 -1.11
N ALA A 179 23.19 26.26 -0.12
CA ALA A 179 23.44 26.57 1.29
C ALA A 179 24.95 26.72 1.57
N GLU A 180 25.77 25.80 1.06
CA GLU A 180 27.24 25.88 1.18
C GLU A 180 27.81 27.13 0.52
N LEU A 181 27.32 27.47 -0.68
CA LEU A 181 27.72 28.69 -1.38
C LEU A 181 27.37 29.94 -0.55
N GLY A 182 26.17 29.99 0.03
CA GLY A 182 25.74 31.07 0.91
C GLY A 182 26.64 31.23 2.14
N ILE A 183 27.06 30.13 2.76
CA ILE A 183 28.03 30.13 3.86
C ILE A 183 29.39 30.68 3.39
N LYS A 184 29.90 30.22 2.25
CA LYS A 184 31.19 30.67 1.69
C LYS A 184 31.17 32.17 1.33
N ILE A 185 30.10 32.66 0.71
CA ILE A 185 29.93 34.08 0.40
C ILE A 185 29.94 34.92 1.68
N ARG A 186 29.15 34.52 2.69
CA ARG A 186 29.10 35.24 3.97
C ARG A 186 30.48 35.31 4.63
N LYS A 187 31.22 34.20 4.62
CA LYS A 187 32.59 34.13 5.14
C LYS A 187 33.55 35.03 4.34
N LEU A 188 33.47 35.03 3.02
CA LEU A 188 34.30 35.89 2.17
C LEU A 188 34.04 37.38 2.46
N SER A 189 32.77 37.76 2.59
CA SER A 189 32.37 39.14 2.93
C SER A 189 32.89 39.57 4.31
N THR A 190 32.86 38.70 5.31
CA THR A 190 33.44 39.02 6.63
C THR A 190 34.96 39.14 6.55
N THR A 191 35.65 38.24 5.83
CA THR A 191 37.11 38.31 5.67
C THR A 191 37.53 39.57 4.91
N THR A 192 36.82 39.96 3.84
CA THR A 192 37.14 41.20 3.09
C THR A 192 36.88 42.47 3.90
N ILE A 193 35.85 42.50 4.75
CA ILE A 193 35.60 43.62 5.67
C ILE A 193 36.71 43.67 6.72
N GLU A 194 37.08 42.55 7.33
CA GLU A 194 38.17 42.46 8.32
C GLU A 194 39.54 42.83 7.71
N GLU A 195 39.83 42.39 6.49
CA GLU A 195 41.06 42.74 5.77
C GLU A 195 41.09 44.23 5.40
N SER A 196 39.96 44.81 4.98
CA SER A 196 39.84 46.25 4.71
C SER A 196 40.03 47.09 5.98
N GLU A 197 39.42 46.67 7.09
CA GLU A 197 39.59 47.29 8.40
C GLU A 197 41.06 47.21 8.86
N GLN A 198 41.69 46.03 8.74
CA GLN A 198 43.11 45.84 9.07
C GLN A 198 44.03 46.72 8.21
N MET A 199 43.75 46.85 6.91
CA MET A 199 44.51 47.73 6.02
C MET A 199 44.35 49.20 6.41
N LYS A 200 43.14 49.65 6.77
CA LYS A 200 42.91 51.01 7.27
C LYS A 200 43.65 51.27 8.58
N THR A 201 43.60 50.35 9.55
CA THR A 201 44.38 50.49 10.78
C THR A 201 45.88 50.49 10.54
N LYS A 202 46.41 49.68 9.60
CA LYS A 202 47.82 49.72 9.23
C LYS A 202 48.22 51.03 8.58
N VAL A 203 47.41 51.58 7.68
CA VAL A 203 47.67 52.88 7.04
C VAL A 203 47.64 54.02 8.07
N VAL A 204 46.69 53.99 9.02
CA VAL A 204 46.62 54.96 10.12
C VAL A 204 47.82 54.84 11.05
N TYR A 205 48.22 53.62 11.45
CA TYR A 205 49.41 53.41 12.28
C TYR A 205 50.71 53.80 11.57
N SER A 206 50.77 53.61 10.26
CA SER A 206 51.92 54.03 9.43
C SER A 206 52.00 55.55 9.31
N LEU A 207 50.86 56.22 9.14
CA LEU A 207 50.76 57.68 9.15
C LEU A 207 51.08 58.28 10.52
N GLU A 208 50.65 57.65 11.61
CA GLU A 208 51.04 58.05 12.98
C GLU A 208 52.54 57.85 13.22
N LEU A 209 53.13 56.74 12.73
CA LEU A 209 54.58 56.53 12.83
C LEU A 209 55.36 57.57 12.00
N ASP A 210 54.92 57.88 10.77
CA ASP A 210 55.57 58.88 9.92
C ASP A 210 55.43 60.30 10.49
N LEU A 211 54.27 60.65 11.06
CA LEU A 211 54.04 61.94 11.74
C LEU A 211 54.82 62.05 13.05
N SER A 212 55.04 60.94 13.77
CA SER A 212 55.87 60.93 14.99
C SER A 212 57.37 61.04 14.71
N SER A 213 57.83 60.72 13.49
CA SER A 213 59.23 60.91 13.07
C SER A 213 59.55 62.36 12.73
N ILE A 214 58.53 63.19 12.48
CA ILE A 214 58.68 64.64 12.37
C ILE A 214 58.72 65.21 13.79
N LYS A 215 59.94 65.28 14.35
CA LYS A 215 60.30 65.95 15.61
C LYS A 215 59.18 66.81 16.21
N SER A 216 58.48 66.24 17.19
CA SER A 216 57.80 66.99 18.24
C SER A 216 58.85 67.83 18.97
N GLY A 217 59.03 69.07 18.54
CA GLY A 217 60.06 69.94 19.10
C GLY A 217 60.22 71.27 18.39
N LYS A 218 59.11 71.95 18.07
CA LYS A 218 59.01 73.42 17.99
C LYS A 218 57.60 73.82 17.63
N ASP A 219 57.05 74.71 18.44
CA ASP A 219 55.82 75.45 18.16
C ASP A 219 55.76 75.94 16.71
N LEU A 220 54.57 75.83 16.11
CA LEU A 220 54.24 76.27 14.75
C LEU A 220 54.44 77.79 14.52
N SER A 221 54.82 78.55 15.56
CA SER A 221 55.02 80.00 15.52
C SER A 221 56.38 80.45 14.97
N ASN A 222 57.33 79.53 14.74
CA ASN A 222 58.70 79.87 14.29
C ASN A 222 59.13 79.19 12.96
N MET A 223 58.19 78.79 12.11
CA MET A 223 58.50 78.20 10.81
C MET A 223 58.92 79.27 9.78
N ASN A 224 60.12 79.09 9.22
CA ASN A 224 60.66 79.93 8.14
C ASN A 224 60.06 79.49 6.78
N LEU A 225 59.93 80.43 5.83
CA LEU A 225 59.37 80.23 4.48
C LEU A 225 59.94 79.01 3.72
N ASN A 226 61.20 78.65 3.95
CA ASN A 226 61.82 77.46 3.37
C ASN A 226 61.27 76.15 3.92
N ASP A 227 60.89 76.11 5.20
CA ASP A 227 60.31 74.92 5.83
C ASP A 227 58.88 74.69 5.33
N LEU A 228 58.12 75.79 5.12
CA LEU A 228 56.79 75.75 4.52
C LEU A 228 56.81 75.30 3.05
N LYS A 229 57.82 75.74 2.28
CA LYS A 229 58.02 75.27 0.89
C LYS A 229 58.40 73.79 0.83
N LYS A 230 59.13 73.29 1.82
CA LYS A 230 59.51 71.87 1.90
C LYS A 230 58.30 71.00 2.24
N PHE A 231 57.46 71.45 3.17
CA PHE A 231 56.20 70.78 3.52
C PHE A 231 55.20 70.76 2.35
N ALA A 232 55.05 71.89 1.64
CA ALA A 232 54.16 71.99 0.49
C ALA A 232 54.61 71.13 -0.72
N ARG A 233 55.90 70.81 -0.83
CA ARG A 233 56.42 69.87 -1.85
C ARG A 233 56.05 68.42 -1.54
N ILE A 234 56.05 68.05 -0.26
CA ILE A 234 55.72 66.70 0.19
C ILE A 234 54.22 66.43 -0.04
N MET A 235 53.36 67.40 0.29
CA MET A 235 51.91 67.33 0.06
C MET A 235 51.48 67.30 -1.42
N LYS A 236 52.34 67.71 -2.36
CA LYS A 236 52.04 67.73 -3.80
C LYS A 236 52.49 66.47 -4.56
N SER A 237 53.16 65.53 -3.89
CA SER A 237 53.65 64.29 -4.49
C SER A 237 52.83 63.06 -4.10
N THR A 238 51.63 63.25 -3.56
CA THR A 238 50.56 62.24 -3.43
C THR A 238 49.44 62.60 -4.39
#